data_AF-A0A2E3HP78-F1
#
_entry.id   AF-A0A2E3HP78-F1
#
_cell.length_a   1.000
_cell.length_b   1.000
_cell.length_c   1.000
_cell.angle_alpha   90.00
_cell.angle_beta   90.00
_cell.angle_gamma   90.00
#
_symmetry.space_group_name_H-M   'P 1'
#
loop_
_entity.id
_entity.type
_entity.pdbx_description
1 polymer ?
#
loop_
_entity_poly.entity_id
_entity_poly.type
_entity_poly.pdbx_seq_one_letter_code
_entity_poly.pdbx_strand_id
1 'polypeptide(L)'
;MSFQNLKDFNKKLFSGEQSTKIKIFSTISILWMILIGYLVWWNGLKSPGFDKSFRWEEWIWFGLVPAVTPFIIYIIWKKKDE
;
A
#
# COMPACT_ATOMS: atom_id res chain seq x y z
N MET A 1 2.47 21.88 0.39
CA MET A 1 1.16 21.30 0.73
C MET A 1 0.86 21.79 2.15
N SER A 2 -0.21 22.55 2.37
CA SER A 2 -0.49 23.05 3.73
C SER A 2 -0.89 21.89 4.65
N PHE A 3 -0.54 21.98 5.93
CA PHE A 3 -0.93 20.99 6.94
C PHE A 3 -2.46 20.84 7.05
N GLN A 4 -3.19 21.93 6.74
CA GLN A 4 -4.66 21.93 6.63
C GLN A 4 -5.16 21.00 5.52
N ASN A 5 -4.56 21.01 4.33
CA ASN A 5 -4.96 20.12 3.23
C ASN A 5 -4.76 18.64 3.59
N LEU A 6 -3.73 18.33 4.38
CA LEU A 6 -3.47 16.97 4.88
C LEU A 6 -4.53 16.55 5.92
N LYS A 7 -4.90 17.47 6.81
CA LYS A 7 -5.92 17.25 7.84
C LYS A 7 -7.30 17.05 7.21
N ASP A 8 -7.66 17.84 6.21
CA ASP A 8 -8.94 17.72 5.49
C ASP A 8 -9.00 16.45 4.64
N PHE A 9 -7.88 16.07 4.02
CA PHE A 9 -7.78 14.80 3.30
C PHE A 9 -7.99 13.60 4.24
N ASN A 10 -7.36 13.61 5.43
CA ASN A 10 -7.59 12.59 6.45
C ASN A 10 -9.05 12.59 6.93
N LYS A 11 -9.64 13.76 7.18
CA LYS A 11 -11.04 13.87 7.62
C LYS A 11 -12.00 13.30 6.58
N LYS A 12 -11.75 13.56 5.29
CA LYS A 12 -12.51 13.02 4.15
C LYS A 12 -12.22 11.53 3.90
N LEU A 13 -11.04 11.05 4.28
CA LEU A 13 -10.68 9.64 4.25
C LEU A 13 -11.50 8.82 5.24
N PHE A 14 -11.70 9.33 6.45
CA PHE A 14 -12.43 8.68 7.52
C PHE A 14 -13.93 9.04 7.57
N SER A 15 -14.42 9.94 6.71
CA SER A 15 -15.84 10.32 6.67
C SER A 15 -16.75 9.29 6.00
N GLY A 16 -16.19 8.25 5.37
CA GLY A 16 -16.96 7.19 4.69
C GLY A 16 -17.50 7.56 3.30
N GLU A 17 -17.51 8.85 2.96
CA GLU A 17 -17.89 9.44 1.65
C GLU A 17 -16.83 9.25 0.57
N GLN A 18 -16.08 8.16 0.63
CA GLN A 18 -15.05 7.87 -0.36
C GLN A 18 -15.68 7.40 -1.67
N SER A 19 -15.19 7.95 -2.78
CA SER A 19 -15.58 7.50 -4.12
C SER A 19 -15.36 5.99 -4.23
N THR A 20 -16.30 5.28 -4.86
CA THR A 20 -16.23 3.82 -5.08
C THR A 20 -14.89 3.40 -5.71
N LYS A 21 -14.32 4.24 -6.59
CA LYS A 21 -13.00 4.01 -7.19
C LYS A 21 -11.89 3.95 -6.14
N ILE A 22 -11.86 4.91 -5.20
CA ILE A 22 -10.87 4.95 -4.12
C ILE A 22 -11.01 3.72 -3.23
N LYS A 23 -12.24 3.32 -2.89
CA LYS A 23 -12.48 2.11 -2.11
C LYS A 23 -11.92 0.87 -2.82
N ILE A 24 -12.20 0.70 -4.11
CA ILE A 24 -11.70 -0.44 -4.90
C ILE A 24 -10.16 -0.45 -4.95
N PHE A 25 -9.52 0.67 -5.30
CA PHE A 25 -8.06 0.72 -5.39
C PHE A 25 -7.37 0.47 -4.04
N SER A 26 -7.90 1.03 -2.95
CA SER A 26 -7.38 0.77 -1.60
C SER A 26 -7.54 -0.71 -1.21
N THR A 27 -8.70 -1.32 -1.49
CA THR A 27 -8.93 -2.75 -1.21
C THR A 27 -7.99 -3.64 -2.01
N ILE A 28 -7.79 -3.37 -3.31
CA ILE A 28 -6.85 -4.13 -4.15
C ILE A 28 -5.43 -4.01 -3.60
N SER A 29 -5.03 -2.82 -3.15
CA SER A 29 -3.68 -2.58 -2.61
C SER A 29 -3.45 -3.34 -1.31
N ILE A 30 -4.44 -3.35 -0.41
CA ILE A 30 -4.39 -4.13 0.84
C ILE A 30 -4.34 -5.64 0.51
N LEU A 31 -5.19 -6.10 -0.41
CA LEU A 31 -5.22 -7.50 -0.83
C LEU A 31 -3.87 -7.93 -1.42
N TRP A 32 -3.25 -7.08 -2.23
CA TRP A 32 -1.91 -7.32 -2.78
C TRP A 32 -0.86 -7.49 -1.68
N MET A 33 -0.83 -6.58 -0.71
CA MET A 33 0.12 -6.66 0.41
C MET A 33 -0.05 -7.94 1.23
N ILE A 34 -1.30 -8.37 1.48
CA ILE A 34 -1.61 -9.61 2.19
C ILE A 34 -1.16 -10.82 1.36
N LEU A 35 -1.47 -10.84 0.07
CA LEU A 35 -1.12 -11.93 -0.84
C LEU A 35 0.39 -12.11 -0.94
N ILE A 36 1.15 -11.02 -1.15
CA ILE A 36 2.61 -11.08 -1.20
C ILE A 36 3.18 -11.46 0.17
N GLY A 37 2.59 -10.98 1.27
CA GLY A 37 2.97 -11.39 2.62
C GLY A 37 2.85 -12.90 2.80
N TYR A 38 1.73 -13.48 2.39
CA TYR A 38 1.54 -14.92 2.43
C TYR A 38 2.59 -15.67 1.59
N LEU A 39 2.87 -15.21 0.37
CA LEU A 39 3.88 -15.84 -0.50
C LEU A 39 5.29 -15.77 0.08
N VAL A 40 5.68 -14.62 0.65
CA VAL A 40 6.98 -14.44 1.30
C VAL A 40 7.11 -15.35 2.51
N TRP A 41 6.06 -15.45 3.33
CA TRP A 41 6.03 -16.36 4.46
C TRP A 41 6.14 -17.82 4.02
N TRP A 42 5.34 -18.22 3.03
CA TRP A 42 5.37 -19.57 2.47
C TRP A 42 6.74 -19.94 1.90
N ASN A 43 7.38 -19.01 1.19
CA ASN A 43 8.73 -19.21 0.65
C ASN A 43 9.79 -19.32 1.76
N GLY A 44 9.66 -18.54 2.84
CA GLY A 44 10.53 -18.64 4.01
C GLY A 44 10.41 -20.01 4.70
N LEU A 45 9.20 -20.54 4.83
CA LEU A 45 8.97 -21.88 5.40
C LEU A 45 9.54 -23.00 4.53
N LYS A 46 9.45 -22.85 3.20
CA LYS A 46 9.91 -23.84 2.22
C LYS A 46 11.39 -23.71 1.89
N SER A 47 12.08 -22.68 2.41
CA SER A 47 13.50 -22.48 2.17
C SER A 47 14.30 -23.65 2.76
N PRO A 48 15.31 -24.17 2.03
CA PRO A 48 16.18 -25.25 2.52
C PRO A 48 17.21 -24.75 3.56
N GLY A 49 17.23 -23.45 3.87
CA GLY A 49 18.11 -22.86 4.87
C GLY A 49 17.64 -23.13 6.30
N PHE A 50 18.57 -22.99 7.26
CA PHE A 50 18.25 -23.07 8.69
C PHE A 50 17.32 -21.94 9.15
N ASP A 51 17.41 -20.78 8.50
CA ASP A 51 16.55 -19.64 8.82
C ASP A 51 15.23 -19.72 8.05
N LYS A 52 14.14 -19.90 8.81
CA LYS A 52 12.75 -19.93 8.32
C LYS A 52 11.99 -18.64 8.65
N SER A 53 12.73 -17.57 8.96
CA SER A 53 12.15 -16.29 9.29
C SER A 53 11.45 -15.66 8.10
N PHE A 54 10.51 -14.77 8.41
CA PHE A 54 9.85 -13.96 7.41
C PHE A 54 10.84 -12.99 6.75
N ARG A 55 10.91 -13.00 5.42
CA ARG A 55 11.85 -12.18 4.65
C ARG A 55 11.28 -10.78 4.41
N TRP A 56 11.37 -9.94 5.43
CA TRP A 56 10.81 -8.58 5.44
C TRP A 56 11.23 -7.73 4.25
N GLU A 57 12.49 -7.82 3.81
CA GLU A 57 12.98 -7.05 2.67
C GLU A 57 12.23 -7.39 1.37
N GLU A 58 11.96 -8.67 1.12
CA GLU A 58 11.19 -9.10 -0.05
C GLU A 58 9.75 -8.61 0.02
N TRP A 59 9.12 -8.72 1.19
CA TRP A 59 7.77 -8.23 1.35
C TRP A 59 7.67 -6.71 1.17
N ILE A 60 8.67 -5.95 1.63
CA ILE A 60 8.71 -4.50 1.42
C ILE A 60 8.84 -4.19 -0.07
N TRP A 61 9.80 -4.82 -0.77
CA TRP A 61 10.06 -4.53 -2.19
C TRP A 61 8.98 -5.01 -3.14
N PHE A 62 8.32 -6.14 -2.86
CA PHE A 62 7.34 -6.74 -3.77
C PHE A 62 5.88 -6.55 -3.32
N GLY A 63 5.66 -6.31 -2.03
CA GLY A 63 4.32 -6.08 -1.45
C GLY A 63 4.05 -4.60 -1.23
N LEU A 64 4.81 -3.97 -0.33
CA LEU A 64 4.55 -2.60 0.11
C LEU A 64 4.84 -1.56 -0.98
N VAL A 65 6.05 -1.59 -1.56
CA VAL A 65 6.46 -0.59 -2.56
C VAL A 65 5.49 -0.57 -3.75
N PRO A 66 5.12 -1.70 -4.38
CA PRO A 66 4.19 -1.70 -5.50
C PRO A 66 2.76 -1.28 -5.12
N ALA A 67 2.31 -1.58 -3.90
CA ALA A 67 1.00 -1.16 -3.42
C ALA A 67 0.92 0.37 -3.21
N VAL A 68 2.01 1.00 -2.76
CA VAL A 68 2.04 2.43 -2.44
C VAL A 68 2.45 3.29 -3.65
N THR A 69 3.26 2.77 -4.56
CA THR A 69 3.81 3.49 -5.72
C THR A 69 2.75 4.19 -6.58
N PRO A 70 1.62 3.55 -6.97
CA PRO A 70 0.58 4.22 -7.76
C PRO A 70 0.00 5.45 -7.08
N PHE A 71 -0.14 5.43 -5.75
CA PHE A 71 -0.63 6.59 -4.98
C PHE A 71 0.40 7.71 -4.92
N ILE A 72 1.69 7.39 -4.77
CA ILE A 72 2.78 8.37 -4.82
C ILE A 72 2.81 9.04 -6.20
N ILE A 73 2.77 8.25 -7.28
CA ILE A 73 2.73 8.78 -8.66
C ILE A 73 1.50 9.65 -8.84
N TYR A 74 0.32 9.20 -8.39
CA TYR A 74 -0.91 9.99 -8.42
C TYR A 74 -0.74 11.33 -7.70
N ILE A 75 -0.12 11.36 -6.53
CA ILE A 75 0.13 12.60 -5.77
C ILE A 75 1.10 13.53 -6.51
N ILE A 76 2.18 12.99 -7.10
CA ILE A 76 3.17 13.78 -7.86
C ILE A 76 2.54 14.37 -9.12
N TRP A 77 1.74 13.57 -9.83
CA TRP A 77 1.13 13.93 -11.12
C TRP A 77 -0.18 14.71 -10.97
N LYS A 78 -0.79 14.69 -9.78
CA LYS A 78 -1.92 15.55 -9.48
C LYS A 78 -1.45 17.00 -9.58
N LYS A 79 -1.83 17.65 -10.68
CA LYS A 79 -1.59 19.07 -10.89
C LYS A 79 -2.07 19.85 -9.67
N LYS A 80 -1.26 20.83 -9.25
CA LYS A 80 -1.73 21.94 -8.43
C LYS A 80 -2.56 22.85 -9.35
N ASP A 81 -3.73 22.39 -9.73
CA ASP A 81 -4.72 23.29 -10.28
C ASP A 81 -5.44 23.89 -9.05
N GLU A 82 -5.36 25.21 -8.94
CA GLU A 82 -6.10 26.05 -7.96
C GLU A 82 -7.61 25.76 -8.01
#